data_AF-A0A2R5LPJ7-F1
#
_entry.id   AF-A0A2R5LPJ7-F1
#
_cell.length_a   1.000
_cell.length_b   1.000
_cell.length_c   1.000
_cell.angle_alpha   90.00
_cell.angle_beta   90.00
_cell.angle_gamma   90.00
#
_symmetry.space_group_name_H-M   'P 1'
#
loop_
_entity.id
_entity.type
_entity.pdbx_description
1 polymer ?
#
loop_
_entity_poly.entity_id
_entity_poly.type
_entity_poly.pdbx_seq_one_letter_code
_entity_poly.pdbx_strand_id
1 'polypeptide(L)'
;MEFFHLLDCICAILLCSLALWYGISLFNSKDMASTPEFDLNMERSSQWEDVRKEMHEAIVAKDEARVLKCLDAAPALKLWLDPVKEKSARYRAVKKKAIRIHGLLVSRGCGLKNDKEASYYRYLTGVHRAEIRRQRYYTKECKESYIYYLKSKSRSHVRCDDLEGRLEKMFRELSTDQLNEKILKVVATAPHLDILFDYNSENVQGITGCSGSRVLGLATCEEQRIFIGGRGTEAEVLGTFIHESCHL
;
A
#
# COMPACT_ATOMS: atom_id res chain seq x y z
N MET A 1 -23.81 36.25 -23.82
CA MET A 1 -24.14 36.05 -22.39
C MET A 1 -23.72 34.64 -21.98
N GLU A 2 -22.50 34.22 -22.33
CA GLU A 2 -22.01 32.82 -22.16
C GLU A 2 -20.56 32.76 -21.64
N PHE A 3 -20.02 33.88 -21.15
CA PHE A 3 -18.66 33.92 -20.58
C PHE A 3 -18.63 33.81 -19.05
N PHE A 4 -19.79 33.85 -18.38
CA PHE A 4 -19.87 33.76 -16.92
C PHE A 4 -19.90 32.32 -16.38
N HIS A 5 -20.38 31.34 -17.14
CA HIS A 5 -20.45 29.95 -16.66
C HIS A 5 -19.12 29.18 -16.69
N LEU A 6 -18.13 29.67 -17.47
CA LEU A 6 -16.82 29.02 -17.54
C LEU A 6 -15.92 29.39 -16.35
N LEU A 7 -16.11 30.58 -15.76
CA LEU A 7 -15.33 31.03 -14.61
C LEU A 7 -15.75 30.32 -13.31
N ASP A 8 -17.04 30.00 -13.16
CA ASP A 8 -17.55 29.26 -11.99
C ASP A 8 -17.10 27.79 -11.97
N CYS A 9 -16.95 27.17 -13.14
CA CYS A 9 -16.40 25.81 -13.25
C CYS A 9 -14.89 25.76 -12.93
N ILE A 10 -14.13 26.79 -13.31
CA ILE A 10 -12.68 26.85 -13.03
C ILE A 10 -12.43 27.13 -11.54
N CYS A 11 -13.27 27.94 -10.89
CA CYS A 11 -13.22 28.14 -9.44
C CYS A 11 -13.58 26.88 -8.64
N ALA A 12 -14.54 26.06 -9.09
CA ALA A 12 -14.87 24.79 -8.44
C ALA A 12 -13.74 23.73 -8.57
N ILE A 13 -13.04 23.71 -9.71
CA ILE A 13 -11.91 22.80 -9.93
C ILE A 13 -10.68 23.24 -9.12
N LEU A 14 -10.43 24.54 -8.99
CA LEU A 14 -9.36 25.06 -8.13
C LEU A 14 -9.65 24.90 -6.63
N LEU A 15 -10.92 25.01 -6.20
CA LEU A 15 -11.33 24.75 -4.82
C LEU A 15 -11.30 23.25 -4.46
N CYS A 16 -11.64 22.34 -5.38
CA CYS A 16 -11.44 20.90 -5.19
C CYS A 16 -9.96 20.51 -5.16
N SER A 17 -9.11 21.20 -5.92
CA SER A 17 -7.65 20.97 -5.93
C SER A 17 -6.99 21.50 -4.65
N LEU A 18 -7.45 22.63 -4.12
CA LEU A 18 -7.03 23.15 -2.81
C LEU A 18 -7.59 22.31 -1.65
N ALA A 19 -8.78 21.73 -1.76
CA ALA A 19 -9.32 20.78 -0.78
C ALA A 19 -8.61 19.42 -0.81
N LEU A 20 -8.07 18.98 -1.95
CA LEU A 20 -7.18 17.83 -2.04
C LEU A 20 -5.79 18.13 -1.47
N TRP A 21 -5.33 19.38 -1.50
CA TRP A 21 -4.06 19.79 -0.88
C TRP A 21 -4.20 20.05 0.63
N TYR A 22 -5.30 20.63 1.10
CA TYR A 22 -5.62 20.79 2.53
C TYR A 22 -6.19 19.51 3.17
N GLY A 23 -6.82 18.62 2.40
CA GLY A 23 -7.27 17.30 2.85
C GLY A 23 -6.11 16.32 3.11
N ILE A 24 -4.96 16.53 2.45
CA ILE A 24 -3.70 15.85 2.79
C ILE A 24 -3.11 16.40 4.11
N SER A 25 -3.58 17.56 4.59
CA SER A 25 -3.21 18.13 5.90
C SER A 25 -4.11 17.67 7.07
N LEU A 26 -5.14 16.85 6.82
CA LEU A 26 -6.00 16.30 7.88
C LEU A 26 -5.62 14.89 8.34
N PHE A 27 -4.58 14.27 7.76
CA PHE A 27 -3.88 13.15 8.39
C PHE A 27 -2.71 13.66 9.24
N ASN A 28 -3.02 14.53 10.19
CA ASN A 28 -2.13 14.80 11.32
C ASN A 28 -2.88 14.51 12.63
N SER A 29 -2.22 13.68 13.45
CA SER A 29 -2.23 13.72 14.91
C SER A 29 -3.13 12.79 15.72
N LYS A 30 -3.99 11.91 15.16
CA LYS A 30 -4.78 10.97 15.99
C LYS A 30 -4.38 9.49 15.97
N ASP A 31 -3.55 9.07 15.02
CA ASP A 31 -2.88 7.75 15.05
C ASP A 31 -1.41 7.84 15.50
N MET A 32 -0.99 8.97 16.08
CA MET A 32 0.10 8.95 17.07
C MET A 32 -0.50 8.45 18.40
N ALA A 33 -0.96 7.20 18.40
CA ALA A 33 -0.97 6.41 19.61
C ALA A 33 0.40 6.61 20.26
N SER A 34 0.41 6.97 21.55
CA SER A 34 1.58 7.09 22.40
C SER A 34 2.71 6.21 21.87
N THR A 35 3.85 6.82 21.49
CA THR A 35 5.05 6.07 21.09
C THR A 35 5.19 4.91 22.07
N PRO A 36 5.17 3.64 21.62
CA PRO A 36 5.35 2.52 22.53
C PRO A 36 6.59 2.86 23.34
N GLU A 37 6.48 2.88 24.67
CA GLU A 37 7.61 3.17 25.52
C GLU A 37 8.58 2.00 25.37
N PHE A 38 9.51 2.12 24.42
CA PHE A 38 10.49 1.10 24.14
C PHE A 38 11.48 1.07 25.30
N ASP A 39 11.78 -0.11 25.81
CA ASP A 39 12.80 -0.27 26.84
C ASP A 39 14.19 0.02 26.26
N LEU A 40 14.62 1.28 26.38
CA LEU A 40 15.92 1.73 25.90
C LEU A 40 17.10 1.07 26.62
N ASN A 41 16.90 0.59 27.85
CA ASN A 41 17.96 -0.13 28.57
C ASN A 41 18.17 -1.51 27.94
N MET A 42 17.09 -2.19 27.56
CA MET A 42 17.16 -3.44 26.82
C MET A 42 17.82 -3.26 25.45
N GLU A 43 17.45 -2.20 24.71
CA GLU A 43 18.02 -1.87 23.38
C GLU A 43 19.51 -1.55 23.41
N ARG A 44 20.02 -1.02 24.53
CA ARG A 44 21.43 -0.66 24.73
C ARG A 44 22.23 -1.71 25.48
N SER A 45 21.59 -2.81 25.88
CA SER A 45 22.26 -3.87 26.63
C SER A 45 23.44 -4.44 25.85
N SER A 46 24.54 -4.68 26.56
CA SER A 46 25.76 -5.31 26.02
C SER A 46 25.51 -6.75 25.59
N GLN A 47 24.54 -7.44 26.19
CA GLN A 47 24.21 -8.84 25.85
C GLN A 47 23.79 -9.00 24.37
N TRP A 48 23.25 -7.94 23.77
CA TRP A 48 22.79 -7.94 22.38
C TRP A 48 23.71 -7.17 21.44
N GLU A 49 24.86 -6.70 21.91
CA GLU A 49 25.72 -5.81 21.12
C GLU A 49 26.19 -6.43 19.82
N ASP A 50 26.70 -7.67 19.88
CA ASP A 50 27.16 -8.41 18.70
C ASP A 50 26.02 -8.70 17.72
N VAL A 51 24.86 -9.14 18.22
CA VAL A 51 23.68 -9.42 17.40
C VAL A 51 23.14 -8.16 16.73
N ARG A 52 23.15 -7.01 17.44
CA ARG A 52 22.79 -5.71 16.88
C ARG A 52 23.80 -5.28 15.82
N LYS A 53 25.10 -5.44 16.06
CA LYS A 53 26.13 -5.13 15.06
C LYS A 53 25.92 -5.95 13.79
N GLU A 54 25.70 -7.25 13.93
CA GLU A 54 25.42 -8.14 12.80
C GLU A 54 24.14 -7.76 12.05
N MET A 55 23.06 -7.41 12.74
CA MET A 55 21.83 -6.88 12.12
C MET A 55 22.13 -5.67 11.22
N HIS A 56 22.91 -4.71 11.71
CA HIS A 56 23.23 -3.48 10.97
C HIS A 56 24.20 -3.71 9.81
N GLU A 57 25.05 -4.73 9.89
CA GLU A 57 25.90 -5.19 8.79
C GLU A 57 25.09 -5.92 7.72
N ALA A 58 24.20 -6.84 8.13
CA ALA A 58 23.30 -7.56 7.24
C ALA A 58 22.38 -6.61 6.45
N ILE A 59 21.88 -5.54 7.08
CA ILE A 59 21.12 -4.47 6.42
C ILE A 59 21.94 -3.80 5.31
N VAL A 60 23.23 -3.54 5.55
CA VAL A 60 24.11 -2.92 4.56
C VAL A 60 24.41 -3.88 3.41
N ALA A 61 24.61 -5.17 3.72
CA ALA A 61 24.80 -6.24 2.75
C ALA A 61 23.51 -6.62 2.01
N LYS A 62 22.34 -6.16 2.48
CA LYS A 62 21.01 -6.53 2.00
C LYS A 62 20.72 -8.04 2.12
N ASP A 63 21.26 -8.66 3.17
CA ASP A 63 21.08 -10.09 3.45
C ASP A 63 19.86 -10.31 4.35
N GLU A 64 18.74 -10.72 3.74
CA GLU A 64 17.48 -10.97 4.44
C GLU A 64 17.57 -12.18 5.40
N ALA A 65 18.33 -13.22 5.03
CA ALA A 65 18.43 -14.43 5.83
C ALA A 65 19.19 -14.17 7.14
N ARG A 66 20.26 -13.36 7.08
CA ARG A 66 20.98 -12.92 8.30
C ARG A 66 20.13 -12.01 9.16
N VAL A 67 19.36 -11.09 8.56
CA VAL A 67 18.43 -10.24 9.32
C VAL A 67 17.38 -11.08 10.05
N LEU A 68 16.82 -12.11 9.40
CA LEU A 68 15.87 -13.02 10.04
C LEU A 68 16.50 -13.75 11.23
N LYS A 69 17.71 -14.30 11.07
CA LYS A 69 18.44 -14.94 12.17
C LYS A 69 18.64 -14.00 13.36
N CYS A 70 18.99 -12.73 13.12
CA CYS A 70 19.07 -11.74 14.18
C CYS A 70 17.72 -11.53 14.86
N LEU A 71 16.65 -11.29 14.09
CA LEU A 71 15.29 -11.06 14.61
C LEU A 71 14.81 -12.21 15.49
N ASP A 72 15.13 -13.44 15.12
CA ASP A 72 14.76 -14.64 15.88
C ASP A 72 15.63 -14.83 17.14
N ALA A 73 16.89 -14.37 17.12
CA ALA A 73 17.80 -14.46 18.26
C ALA A 73 17.46 -13.47 19.39
N ALA A 74 16.93 -12.28 19.08
CA ALA A 74 16.58 -11.27 20.08
C ALA A 74 15.19 -10.64 19.83
N PRO A 75 14.09 -11.41 19.94
CA PRO A 75 12.74 -10.97 19.59
C PRO A 75 12.19 -9.84 20.48
N ALA A 76 12.82 -9.62 21.64
CA ALA A 76 12.47 -8.57 22.58
C ALA A 76 12.90 -7.17 22.08
N LEU A 77 13.91 -7.09 21.21
CA LEU A 77 14.35 -5.83 20.62
C LEU A 77 13.33 -5.32 19.59
N LYS A 78 12.96 -4.04 19.72
CA LYS A 78 11.98 -3.36 18.87
C LYS A 78 12.60 -2.23 18.04
N LEU A 79 13.64 -1.56 18.52
CA LEU A 79 14.32 -0.49 17.77
C LEU A 79 15.54 -0.99 17.01
N TRP A 80 16.21 -2.00 17.56
CA TRP A 80 17.46 -2.56 17.03
C TRP A 80 18.48 -1.45 16.81
N LEU A 81 18.87 -0.77 17.89
CA LEU A 81 19.77 0.39 17.80
C LEU A 81 21.19 -0.02 17.38
N ASP A 82 21.78 0.73 16.45
CA ASP A 82 23.20 0.57 16.12
C ASP A 82 24.07 0.87 17.35
N PRO A 83 24.99 -0.01 17.76
CA PRO A 83 25.82 0.19 18.95
C PRO A 83 26.63 1.49 18.96
N VAL A 84 27.00 2.02 17.79
CA VAL A 84 27.86 3.20 17.65
C VAL A 84 27.04 4.44 17.30
N LYS A 85 26.15 4.34 16.32
CA LYS A 85 25.41 5.49 15.75
C LYS A 85 24.07 5.73 16.44
N GLU A 86 23.64 4.78 17.25
CA GLU A 86 22.33 4.75 17.92
C GLU A 86 21.16 5.08 16.98
N LYS A 87 21.21 4.59 15.74
CA LYS A 87 20.12 4.70 14.77
C LYS A 87 19.35 3.39 14.74
N SER A 88 18.03 3.46 14.57
CA SER A 88 17.21 2.25 14.44
C SER A 88 17.58 1.47 13.18
N ALA A 89 17.46 0.13 13.24
CA ALA A 89 17.64 -0.74 12.08
C ALA A 89 16.72 -0.33 10.92
N ARG A 90 15.47 0.03 11.25
CA ARG A 90 14.47 0.46 10.29
C ARG A 90 14.86 1.74 9.56
N TYR A 91 15.42 2.73 10.26
CA TYR A 91 15.97 3.94 9.63
C TYR A 91 17.15 3.62 8.69
N ARG A 92 18.07 2.75 9.15
CA ARG A 92 19.24 2.35 8.34
C ARG A 92 18.85 1.61 7.07
N ALA A 93 17.86 0.72 7.14
CA ALA A 93 17.35 -0.02 5.99
C ALA A 93 16.84 0.93 4.87
N VAL A 94 16.10 1.98 5.24
CA VAL A 94 15.67 3.01 4.28
C VAL A 94 16.87 3.74 3.68
N LYS A 95 17.81 4.21 4.52
CA LYS A 95 19.00 4.95 4.05
C LYS A 95 19.88 4.13 3.10
N LYS A 96 19.91 2.81 3.27
CA LYS A 96 20.66 1.86 2.43
C LYS A 96 19.85 1.29 1.26
N LYS A 97 18.63 1.78 1.04
CA LYS A 97 17.70 1.29 -0.01
C LYS A 97 17.47 -0.23 0.09
N ALA A 98 17.47 -0.77 1.31
CA ALA A 98 17.21 -2.18 1.61
C ALA A 98 15.70 -2.36 1.89
N ILE A 99 14.88 -2.24 0.84
CA ILE A 99 13.43 -2.02 0.99
C ILE A 99 12.70 -3.28 1.46
N ARG A 100 13.11 -4.47 1.00
CA ARG A 100 12.56 -5.75 1.49
C ARG A 100 12.83 -5.95 2.98
N ILE A 101 14.07 -5.68 3.40
CA ILE A 101 14.46 -5.71 4.82
C ILE A 101 13.68 -4.67 5.63
N HIS A 102 13.45 -3.47 5.10
CA HIS A 102 12.60 -2.47 5.76
C HIS A 102 11.19 -3.02 6.00
N GLY A 103 10.58 -3.64 4.98
CA GLY A 103 9.29 -4.30 5.11
C GLY A 103 9.30 -5.39 6.18
N LEU A 104 10.32 -6.25 6.19
CA LEU A 104 10.50 -7.30 7.19
C LEU A 104 10.62 -6.74 8.62
N LEU A 105 11.37 -5.66 8.81
CA LEU A 105 11.47 -5.01 10.12
C LEU A 105 10.11 -4.45 10.56
N VAL A 106 9.34 -3.88 9.63
CA VAL A 106 7.96 -3.42 9.92
C VAL A 106 7.07 -4.60 10.32
N SER A 107 7.19 -5.76 9.68
CA SER A 107 6.35 -6.92 9.98
C SER A 107 6.58 -7.48 11.37
N ARG A 108 7.85 -7.51 11.81
CA ARG A 108 8.23 -7.93 13.17
C ARG A 108 8.02 -6.83 14.23
N GLY A 109 7.29 -5.76 13.89
CA GLY A 109 6.92 -4.69 14.82
C GLY A 109 8.08 -3.75 15.18
N CYS A 110 9.12 -3.64 14.34
CA CYS A 110 10.25 -2.79 14.65
C CYS A 110 9.93 -1.29 14.44
N GLY A 111 10.30 -0.49 15.43
CA GLY A 111 10.05 0.95 15.51
C GLY A 111 11.15 1.81 14.89
N LEU A 112 10.88 3.12 14.90
CA LEU A 112 11.90 4.16 14.71
C LEU A 112 12.23 4.76 16.07
N LYS A 113 13.46 5.23 16.26
CA LYS A 113 13.91 5.76 17.56
C LYS A 113 13.17 7.05 17.95
N ASN A 114 12.90 7.92 16.98
CA ASN A 114 12.32 9.24 17.22
C ASN A 114 11.72 9.85 15.93
N ASP A 115 11.03 10.97 16.10
CA ASP A 115 10.40 11.72 15.01
C ASP A 115 11.38 12.26 13.97
N LYS A 116 12.66 12.47 14.34
CA LYS A 116 13.70 12.88 13.38
C LYS A 116 14.00 11.76 12.38
N GLU A 117 13.97 10.50 12.82
CA GLU A 117 14.07 9.37 11.90
C GLU A 117 12.81 9.22 11.05
N ALA A 118 11.64 9.50 11.61
CA ALA A 118 10.36 9.46 10.88
C ALA A 118 10.26 10.58 9.82
N SER A 119 10.74 11.79 10.12
CA SER A 119 10.71 12.92 9.19
C SER A 119 11.56 12.68 7.95
N TYR A 120 12.58 11.82 8.03
CA TYR A 120 13.41 11.43 6.88
C TYR A 120 12.59 10.87 5.71
N TYR A 121 11.46 10.20 6.00
CA TYR A 121 10.58 9.62 4.98
C TYR A 121 9.95 10.67 4.06
N ARG A 122 9.85 11.94 4.49
CA ARG A 122 9.34 13.04 3.65
C ARG A 122 10.30 13.38 2.51
N TYR A 123 11.59 13.17 2.70
CA TYR A 123 12.65 13.47 1.73
C TYR A 123 12.93 12.32 0.75
N LEU A 124 12.23 11.20 0.90
CA LEU A 124 12.32 10.10 -0.05
C LEU A 124 11.70 10.50 -1.39
N THR A 125 12.35 10.08 -2.48
CA THR A 125 11.80 10.25 -3.83
C THR A 125 10.43 9.57 -3.94
N GLY A 126 9.59 10.03 -4.87
CA GLY A 126 8.26 9.46 -5.09
C GLY A 126 8.29 7.94 -5.28
N VAL A 127 9.26 7.45 -6.06
CA VAL A 127 9.50 6.02 -6.32
C VAL A 127 9.80 5.25 -5.03
N HIS A 128 10.73 5.72 -4.19
CA HIS A 128 11.06 5.03 -2.93
C HIS A 128 9.88 5.02 -1.95
N ARG A 129 9.08 6.09 -1.90
CA ARG A 129 7.87 6.11 -1.07
C ARG A 129 6.82 5.13 -1.56
N ALA A 130 6.61 5.05 -2.88
CA ALA A 130 5.70 4.09 -3.47
C ALA A 130 6.12 2.65 -3.15
N GLU A 131 7.41 2.33 -3.26
CA GLU A 131 7.94 1.00 -2.95
C GLU A 131 7.79 0.63 -1.46
N ILE A 132 8.13 1.55 -0.54
CA ILE A 132 7.93 1.31 0.91
C ILE A 132 6.44 1.10 1.23
N ARG A 133 5.54 1.84 0.59
CA ARG A 133 4.10 1.64 0.75
C ARG A 133 3.69 0.25 0.24
N ARG A 134 4.19 -0.16 -0.93
CA ARG A 134 3.93 -1.50 -1.48
C ARG A 134 4.35 -2.60 -0.50
N GLN A 135 5.58 -2.52 0.00
CA GLN A 135 6.09 -3.53 0.95
C GLN A 135 5.27 -3.61 2.24
N ARG A 136 4.68 -2.52 2.74
CA ARG A 136 3.79 -2.59 3.93
C ARG A 136 2.61 -3.52 3.74
N TYR A 137 2.11 -3.68 2.52
CA TYR A 137 1.10 -4.67 2.22
C TYR A 137 1.72 -6.06 2.30
N TYR A 138 2.79 -6.33 1.56
CA TYR A 138 3.41 -7.66 1.54
C TYR A 138 3.98 -8.15 2.87
N THR A 139 4.50 -7.26 3.69
CA THR A 139 5.23 -7.66 4.89
C THR A 139 4.37 -7.71 6.13
N LYS A 140 3.21 -7.04 6.20
CA LYS A 140 2.24 -7.45 7.21
C LYS A 140 1.94 -8.92 6.93
N GLU A 141 2.28 -9.82 7.86
CA GLU A 141 1.80 -11.21 7.94
C GLU A 141 0.27 -11.29 8.10
N CYS A 142 -0.45 -10.24 7.72
CA CYS A 142 -1.87 -10.26 7.52
C CYS A 142 -2.10 -11.04 6.24
N LYS A 143 -2.65 -12.26 6.37
CA LYS A 143 -3.08 -13.09 5.25
C LYS A 143 -3.90 -12.30 4.22
N GLU A 144 -4.52 -11.20 4.61
CA GLU A 144 -5.42 -10.37 3.80
C GLU A 144 -4.77 -9.07 3.28
N SER A 145 -3.45 -8.92 3.36
CA SER A 145 -2.79 -7.67 2.97
C SER A 145 -2.97 -7.30 1.49
N TYR A 146 -3.10 -8.30 0.62
CA TYR A 146 -3.42 -8.10 -0.79
C TYR A 146 -4.83 -7.52 -0.98
N ILE A 147 -5.80 -7.86 -0.12
CA ILE A 147 -7.16 -7.29 -0.17
C ILE A 147 -7.08 -5.78 0.07
N TYR A 148 -6.35 -5.34 1.09
CA TYR A 148 -6.16 -3.91 1.36
C TYR A 148 -5.45 -3.19 0.21
N TYR A 149 -4.50 -3.85 -0.45
CA TYR A 149 -3.84 -3.29 -1.63
C TYR A 149 -4.83 -3.11 -2.78
N LEU A 150 -5.58 -4.16 -3.13
CA LEU A 150 -6.58 -4.12 -4.20
C LEU A 150 -7.66 -3.07 -3.93
N LYS A 151 -8.16 -2.97 -2.69
CA LYS A 151 -9.06 -1.88 -2.27
C LYS A 151 -8.44 -0.52 -2.54
N SER A 152 -7.19 -0.30 -2.14
CA SER A 152 -6.49 0.99 -2.33
C SER A 152 -6.23 1.36 -3.80
N LYS A 153 -6.25 0.36 -4.69
CA LYS A 153 -6.11 0.53 -6.14
C LYS A 153 -7.45 0.57 -6.87
N SER A 154 -8.54 0.35 -6.16
CA SER A 154 -9.88 0.35 -6.72
C SER A 154 -10.55 1.70 -6.50
N ARG A 155 -11.21 2.19 -7.53
CA ARG A 155 -12.06 3.37 -7.45
C ARG A 155 -13.31 3.21 -8.30
N SER A 156 -14.33 3.98 -7.97
CA SER A 156 -15.54 4.08 -8.80
C SER A 156 -15.40 5.25 -9.77
N HIS A 157 -15.83 5.05 -11.01
CA HIS A 157 -15.92 6.10 -12.02
C HIS A 157 -16.95 7.17 -11.63
N VAL A 158 -18.04 6.74 -10.99
CA VAL A 158 -19.13 7.57 -10.50
C VAL A 158 -19.16 7.58 -8.98
N ARG A 159 -19.84 8.55 -8.36
CA ARG A 159 -20.02 8.55 -6.90
C ARG A 159 -20.74 7.27 -6.45
N CYS A 160 -20.17 6.56 -5.49
CA CYS A 160 -20.73 5.37 -4.87
C CYS A 160 -20.60 5.51 -3.35
N ASP A 161 -21.73 5.64 -2.65
CA ASP A 161 -21.74 6.02 -1.22
C ASP A 161 -21.23 4.89 -0.30
N ASP A 162 -21.15 3.64 -0.76
CA ASP A 162 -20.58 2.49 -0.04
C ASP A 162 -19.60 1.69 -0.91
N LEU A 163 -18.67 2.40 -1.56
CA LEU A 163 -17.65 1.74 -2.37
C LEU A 163 -16.77 0.81 -1.52
N GLU A 164 -16.36 1.28 -0.34
CA GLU A 164 -15.40 0.56 0.48
C GLU A 164 -15.97 -0.77 1.01
N GLY A 165 -17.21 -0.77 1.51
CA GLY A 165 -17.89 -1.97 1.98
C GLY A 165 -18.10 -2.98 0.86
N ARG A 166 -18.50 -2.51 -0.34
CA ARG A 166 -18.67 -3.36 -1.53
C ARG A 166 -17.37 -4.02 -1.97
N LEU A 167 -16.28 -3.25 -2.08
CA LEU A 167 -14.98 -3.78 -2.47
C LEU A 167 -14.47 -4.80 -1.45
N GLU A 168 -14.63 -4.51 -0.15
CA GLU A 168 -14.23 -5.44 0.89
C GLU A 168 -15.01 -6.76 0.84
N LYS A 169 -16.33 -6.69 0.70
CA LYS A 169 -17.18 -7.88 0.53
C LYS A 169 -16.73 -8.71 -0.68
N MET A 170 -16.59 -8.05 -1.84
CA MET A 170 -16.18 -8.68 -3.09
C MET A 170 -14.83 -9.39 -2.98
N PHE A 171 -13.78 -8.71 -2.51
CA PHE A 171 -12.45 -9.33 -2.45
C PHE A 171 -12.40 -10.45 -1.42
N ARG A 172 -13.13 -10.35 -0.31
CA ARG A 172 -13.24 -11.44 0.67
C ARG A 172 -13.96 -12.64 0.08
N GLU A 173 -15.06 -12.43 -0.65
CA GLU A 173 -15.81 -13.49 -1.30
C GLU A 173 -14.95 -14.22 -2.35
N LEU A 174 -14.24 -13.50 -3.21
CA LEU A 174 -13.29 -14.09 -4.14
C LEU A 174 -12.18 -14.86 -3.45
N SER A 175 -11.70 -14.37 -2.30
CA SER A 175 -10.62 -15.01 -1.53
C SER A 175 -11.05 -16.30 -0.82
N THR A 176 -12.35 -16.64 -0.81
CA THR A 176 -12.81 -17.93 -0.27
C THR A 176 -12.35 -19.12 -1.10
N ASP A 177 -12.19 -18.93 -2.41
CA ASP A 177 -11.64 -19.93 -3.33
C ASP A 177 -10.11 -19.82 -3.41
N GLN A 178 -9.42 -20.96 -3.34
CA GLN A 178 -7.96 -21.00 -3.28
C GLN A 178 -7.29 -20.54 -4.59
N LEU A 179 -7.92 -20.79 -5.74
CA LEU A 179 -7.38 -20.36 -7.03
C LEU A 179 -7.52 -18.86 -7.18
N ASN A 180 -8.71 -18.32 -6.90
CA ASN A 180 -8.97 -16.89 -6.89
C ASN A 180 -8.03 -16.17 -5.91
N GLU A 181 -7.83 -16.69 -4.71
CA GLU A 181 -6.90 -16.12 -3.72
C GLU A 181 -5.48 -15.94 -4.29
N LYS A 182 -4.99 -16.93 -5.06
CA LYS A 182 -3.68 -16.86 -5.71
C LYS A 182 -3.66 -15.81 -6.81
N ILE A 183 -4.70 -15.74 -7.64
CA ILE A 183 -4.84 -14.72 -8.69
C ILE A 183 -4.79 -13.32 -8.06
N LEU A 184 -5.58 -13.08 -7.01
CA LEU A 184 -5.62 -11.79 -6.30
C LEU A 184 -4.24 -11.40 -5.73
N LYS A 185 -3.52 -12.36 -5.16
CA LYS A 185 -2.15 -12.13 -4.67
C LYS A 185 -1.18 -11.76 -5.79
N VAL A 186 -1.28 -12.40 -6.95
CA VAL A 186 -0.45 -12.09 -8.13
C VAL A 186 -0.80 -10.70 -8.67
N VAL A 187 -2.08 -10.40 -8.86
CA VAL A 187 -2.54 -9.07 -9.32
C VAL A 187 -2.06 -7.97 -8.38
N ALA A 188 -2.09 -8.21 -7.06
CA ALA A 188 -1.60 -7.23 -6.10
C ALA A 188 -0.10 -6.90 -6.28
N THR A 189 0.67 -7.70 -7.02
CA THR A 189 2.09 -7.41 -7.29
C THR A 189 2.29 -6.36 -8.36
N ALA A 190 1.24 -6.05 -9.15
CA ALA A 190 1.28 -5.06 -10.21
C ALA A 190 1.54 -3.65 -9.64
N PRO A 191 2.69 -3.02 -9.95
CA PRO A 191 3.11 -1.75 -9.35
C PRO A 191 2.19 -0.56 -9.70
N HIS A 192 1.62 -0.57 -10.90
CA HIS A 192 0.81 0.50 -11.47
C HIS A 192 -0.67 0.15 -11.52
N LEU A 193 -1.07 -0.92 -10.82
CA LEU A 193 -2.46 -1.36 -10.77
C LEU A 193 -3.42 -0.22 -10.47
N ASP A 194 -4.44 -0.09 -11.32
CA ASP A 194 -5.57 0.82 -11.21
C ASP A 194 -6.84 0.06 -11.64
N ILE A 195 -7.80 -0.07 -10.73
CA ILE A 195 -9.05 -0.81 -10.97
C ILE A 195 -10.20 0.20 -10.95
N LEU A 196 -10.91 0.31 -12.07
CA LEU A 196 -12.00 1.25 -12.24
C LEU A 196 -13.34 0.53 -12.42
N PHE A 197 -14.25 0.76 -11.48
CA PHE A 197 -15.61 0.24 -11.53
C PHE A 197 -16.59 1.30 -12.03
N ASP A 198 -17.47 0.96 -12.95
CA ASP A 198 -18.62 1.78 -13.33
C ASP A 198 -19.92 1.15 -12.84
N TYR A 199 -20.36 1.51 -11.63
CA TYR A 199 -21.59 0.97 -11.05
C TYR A 199 -22.89 1.46 -11.72
N ASN A 200 -22.82 2.41 -12.66
CA ASN A 200 -23.98 2.86 -13.42
C ASN A 200 -24.15 2.12 -14.75
N SER A 201 -23.15 1.35 -15.16
CA SER A 201 -23.12 0.63 -16.43
C SER A 201 -22.82 -0.85 -16.24
N GLU A 202 -23.39 -1.68 -17.10
CA GLU A 202 -23.06 -3.11 -17.19
C GLU A 202 -21.76 -3.33 -17.99
N ASN A 203 -21.38 -2.36 -18.82
CA ASN A 203 -20.21 -2.47 -19.69
C ASN A 203 -19.23 -1.30 -19.47
N VAL A 204 -18.01 -1.46 -19.96
CA VAL A 204 -16.93 -0.49 -19.75
C VAL A 204 -16.84 0.60 -20.83
N GLN A 205 -17.78 0.69 -21.76
CA GLN A 205 -17.70 1.64 -22.88
C GLN A 205 -17.71 3.09 -22.39
N GLY A 206 -18.51 3.39 -21.37
CA GLY A 206 -18.58 4.74 -20.76
C GLY A 206 -17.26 5.21 -20.15
N ILE A 207 -16.40 4.27 -19.72
CA ILE A 207 -15.13 4.57 -19.05
C ILE A 207 -13.90 4.38 -19.92
N THR A 208 -14.01 3.59 -21.00
CA THR A 208 -12.90 3.31 -21.93
C THR A 208 -13.01 4.10 -23.24
N GLY A 209 -14.22 4.56 -23.61
CA GLY A 209 -14.49 5.19 -24.90
C GLY A 209 -14.45 4.22 -26.09
N CYS A 210 -14.30 2.91 -25.85
CA CYS A 210 -14.23 1.92 -26.92
C CYS A 210 -15.59 1.74 -27.60
N SER A 211 -15.63 1.94 -28.93
CA SER A 211 -16.85 1.81 -29.76
C SER A 211 -17.20 0.36 -30.16
N GLY A 212 -16.60 -0.65 -29.50
CA GLY A 212 -16.73 -2.07 -29.83
C GLY A 212 -17.95 -2.77 -29.20
N SER A 213 -17.96 -4.12 -29.22
CA SER A 213 -18.99 -4.94 -28.55
C SER A 213 -19.14 -4.59 -27.06
N ARG A 214 -20.33 -4.78 -26.50
CA ARG A 214 -20.62 -4.53 -25.07
C ARG A 214 -19.83 -5.52 -24.19
N VAL A 215 -18.62 -5.13 -23.81
CA VAL A 215 -17.75 -5.91 -22.92
C VAL A 215 -17.95 -5.48 -21.48
N LEU A 216 -18.13 -6.46 -20.58
CA LEU A 216 -18.37 -6.25 -19.15
C LEU A 216 -17.09 -5.84 -18.41
N GLY A 217 -15.94 -6.24 -18.94
CA GLY A 217 -14.62 -5.93 -18.41
C GLY A 217 -13.61 -5.64 -19.51
N LEU A 218 -12.51 -5.01 -19.12
CA LEU A 218 -11.33 -4.83 -19.95
C LEU A 218 -10.08 -4.71 -19.07
N ALA A 219 -9.06 -5.51 -19.34
CA ALA A 219 -7.72 -5.33 -18.80
C ALA A 219 -6.78 -4.76 -19.86
N THR A 220 -5.93 -3.81 -19.45
CA THR A 220 -4.81 -3.32 -20.26
C THR A 220 -3.50 -3.67 -19.57
N CYS A 221 -2.81 -4.71 -20.05
CA CYS A 221 -1.58 -5.24 -19.44
C CYS A 221 -0.48 -4.18 -19.34
N GLU A 222 -0.29 -3.41 -20.41
CA GLU A 222 0.75 -2.38 -20.50
C GLU A 222 0.54 -1.26 -19.47
N GLU A 223 -0.71 -0.84 -19.26
CA GLU A 223 -1.06 0.21 -18.31
C GLU A 223 -1.35 -0.34 -16.89
N GLN A 224 -1.44 -1.66 -16.76
CA GLN A 224 -1.89 -2.38 -15.56
C GLN A 224 -3.24 -1.88 -15.06
N ARG A 225 -4.19 -1.65 -15.97
CA ARG A 225 -5.54 -1.22 -15.59
C ARG A 225 -6.56 -2.31 -15.80
N ILE A 226 -7.54 -2.34 -14.91
CA ILE A 226 -8.73 -3.17 -15.03
C ILE A 226 -9.94 -2.25 -15.01
N PHE A 227 -10.83 -2.38 -15.99
CA PHE A 227 -12.10 -1.69 -16.09
C PHE A 227 -13.21 -2.71 -15.90
N ILE A 228 -14.21 -2.40 -15.08
CA ILE A 228 -15.33 -3.31 -14.78
C ILE A 228 -16.66 -2.56 -14.82
N GLY A 229 -17.63 -3.08 -15.55
CA GLY A 229 -19.04 -2.70 -15.43
C GLY A 229 -19.63 -3.26 -14.14
N GLY A 230 -20.15 -2.40 -13.27
CA GLY A 230 -20.57 -2.73 -11.91
C GLY A 230 -22.08 -2.84 -11.71
N ARG A 231 -22.90 -2.66 -12.76
CA ARG A 231 -24.37 -2.71 -12.67
C ARG A 231 -24.96 -4.14 -12.77
N GLY A 232 -24.15 -5.13 -13.13
CA GLY A 232 -24.57 -6.53 -13.22
C GLY A 232 -24.85 -7.20 -11.87
N THR A 233 -25.21 -8.48 -11.91
CA THR A 233 -25.31 -9.31 -10.69
C THR A 233 -23.96 -9.42 -10.01
N GLU A 234 -23.96 -9.69 -8.69
CA GLU A 234 -22.72 -9.85 -7.93
C GLU A 234 -21.81 -10.92 -8.56
N ALA A 235 -22.35 -12.09 -8.91
CA ALA A 235 -21.60 -13.16 -9.55
C ALA A 235 -20.98 -12.74 -10.91
N GLU A 236 -21.69 -11.96 -11.73
CA GLU A 236 -21.16 -11.45 -13.00
C GLU A 236 -20.00 -10.48 -12.78
N VAL A 237 -20.13 -9.56 -11.81
CA VAL A 237 -19.07 -8.60 -11.48
C VAL A 237 -17.83 -9.33 -10.93
N LEU A 238 -18.03 -10.30 -10.04
CA LEU A 238 -16.95 -11.13 -9.48
C LEU A 238 -16.23 -11.93 -10.57
N GLY A 239 -17.00 -12.63 -11.43
CA GLY A 239 -16.47 -13.43 -12.53
C GLY A 239 -15.72 -12.58 -13.54
N THR A 240 -16.27 -11.41 -13.90
CA THR A 240 -15.61 -10.44 -14.79
C THR A 240 -14.30 -9.95 -14.17
N PHE A 241 -14.31 -9.56 -12.90
CA PHE A 241 -13.09 -9.08 -12.24
C PHE A 241 -11.97 -10.13 -12.22
N ILE A 242 -12.28 -11.39 -11.91
CA ILE A 242 -11.29 -12.48 -11.96
C ILE A 242 -10.82 -12.77 -13.38
N HIS A 243 -11.73 -12.76 -14.36
CA HIS A 243 -11.36 -12.93 -15.77
C HIS A 243 -10.35 -11.85 -16.20
N GLU A 244 -10.66 -10.58 -15.96
CA GLU A 244 -9.77 -9.48 -16.32
C GLU A 244 -8.45 -9.49 -15.54
N SER A 245 -8.50 -9.93 -14.28
CA SER A 245 -7.30 -10.14 -13.45
C SER A 245 -6.33 -11.15 -14.03
N CYS A 246 -6.79 -12.15 -14.80
CA CYS A 246 -5.94 -13.15 -15.43
C CYS A 246 -5.14 -12.63 -16.63
N HIS A 247 -5.54 -11.47 -17.16
CA HIS A 247 -4.82 -10.83 -18.27
C HIS A 247 -3.65 -9.97 -17.78
N LEU A 248 -3.56 -9.65 -16.48
CA LEU A 248 -2.44 -8.90 -15.89
C LEU A 248 -1.24 -9.79 -15.57
#